data_AF-A0A1Y2QLU4-F1
#
_entry.id   AF-A0A1Y2QLU4-F1
#
_cell.length_a   1.000
_cell.length_b   1.000
_cell.length_c   1.000
_cell.angle_alpha   90.00
_cell.angle_beta   90.00
_cell.angle_gamma   90.00
#
_symmetry.space_group_name_H-M   'P 1'
#
loop_
_entity.id
_entity.type
_entity.pdbx_description
1 polymer ?
#
loop_
_entity_poly.entity_id
_entity_poly.type
_entity_poly.pdbx_seq_one_letter_code
_entity_poly.pdbx_strand_id
1 'polypeptide(L)'
;MSFENAQAMMMIMRGASKQVRDNCWSLGCVLIVNDTSGYDVVGFYLDSAKPGQSPRWSHNQFGEPLWPSKATLRFKTGSADTCSMPVRFVLRHRETREKTEINGTSSFCTAPHKDTLIRIKMLEGKVYVRGDDEPDAGPTH
;
A
#
# COMPACT_ATOMS: atom_id res chain seq x y z
N MET A 1 -12.49 -10.97 8.50
CA MET A 1 -11.91 -9.61 8.45
C MET A 1 -11.42 -9.29 9.85
N SER A 2 -10.19 -8.84 10.07
CA SER A 2 -9.73 -8.47 11.42
C SER A 2 -10.44 -7.19 11.88
N PHE A 3 -10.57 -7.01 13.20
CA PHE A 3 -11.28 -5.87 13.80
C PHE A 3 -10.69 -4.51 13.39
N GLU A 4 -9.36 -4.41 13.32
CA GLU A 4 -8.65 -3.21 12.85
C GLU A 4 -9.03 -2.83 11.41
N ASN A 5 -9.18 -3.83 10.54
CA ASN A 5 -9.51 -3.61 9.14
C ASN A 5 -10.94 -3.07 8.98
N ALA A 6 -11.87 -3.57 9.79
CA ALA A 6 -13.24 -3.08 9.82
C ALA A 6 -13.33 -1.64 10.38
N GLN A 7 -12.52 -1.29 11.37
CA GLN A 7 -12.48 0.06 11.93
C GLN A 7 -11.94 1.11 10.95
N ALA A 8 -10.81 0.83 10.30
CA ALA A 8 -10.24 1.74 9.29
C ALA A 8 -11.23 1.97 8.14
N MET A 9 -11.90 0.90 7.69
CA MET A 9 -12.91 0.99 6.65
C MET A 9 -14.15 1.77 7.12
N MET A 10 -14.65 1.51 8.33
CA MET A 10 -15.77 2.28 8.90
C MET A 10 -15.46 3.77 9.03
N MET A 11 -14.25 4.13 9.45
CA MET A 11 -13.87 5.54 9.62
C MET A 11 -13.90 6.30 8.30
N ILE A 12 -13.38 5.70 7.23
CA ILE A 12 -13.39 6.31 5.89
C ILE A 12 -14.80 6.35 5.31
N MET A 13 -15.58 5.28 5.49
CA MET A 13 -16.94 5.19 4.98
C MET A 13 -17.93 6.09 5.71
N ARG A 14 -17.66 6.49 6.96
CA ARG A 14 -18.47 7.48 7.70
C ARG A 14 -18.45 8.86 7.08
N GLY A 15 -17.32 9.27 6.48
CA GLY A 15 -17.20 10.55 5.77
C GLY A 15 -17.53 10.48 4.27
N ALA A 16 -17.78 9.29 3.74
CA ALA A 16 -18.01 9.08 2.31
C ALA A 16 -19.45 9.46 1.90
N SER A 17 -19.60 9.92 0.65
CA SER A 17 -20.92 10.21 0.09
C SER A 17 -21.80 8.95 0.02
N LYS A 18 -23.12 9.13 -0.06
CA LYS A 18 -24.07 8.02 -0.22
C LYS A 18 -23.70 7.13 -1.42
N GLN A 19 -23.36 7.74 -2.56
CA GLN A 19 -22.98 7.01 -3.77
C GLN A 19 -21.76 6.11 -3.56
N VAL A 20 -20.72 6.58 -2.86
CA VAL A 20 -19.53 5.75 -2.58
C VAL A 20 -19.89 4.54 -1.71
N ARG A 21 -20.76 4.74 -0.71
CA ARG A 21 -21.24 3.65 0.16
C ARG A 21 -22.05 2.61 -0.61
N ASP A 22 -22.99 3.07 -1.43
CA ASP A 22 -23.84 2.20 -2.25
C ASP A 22 -23.00 1.43 -3.29
N ASN A 23 -21.98 2.07 -3.88
CA ASN A 23 -21.04 1.42 -4.79
C ASN A 23 -20.17 0.38 -4.08
N CYS A 24 -19.63 0.68 -2.89
CA CYS A 24 -18.88 -0.32 -2.13
C CYS A 24 -19.74 -1.52 -1.73
N TRP A 25 -21.00 -1.29 -1.36
CA TRP A 25 -21.92 -2.38 -1.05
C TRP A 25 -22.23 -3.26 -2.27
N SER A 26 -22.47 -2.63 -3.42
CA SER A 26 -22.88 -3.33 -4.65
C SER A 26 -21.74 -3.98 -5.41
N LEU A 27 -20.52 -3.43 -5.34
CA LEU A 27 -19.37 -3.89 -6.12
C LEU A 27 -18.28 -4.53 -5.25
N GLY A 28 -18.21 -4.15 -3.98
CA GLY A 28 -17.02 -4.35 -3.14
C GLY A 28 -15.99 -3.24 -3.35
N CYS A 29 -15.21 -2.96 -2.31
CA CYS A 29 -14.18 -1.94 -2.32
C CYS A 29 -12.79 -2.47 -2.00
N VAL A 30 -11.77 -1.82 -2.56
CA VAL A 30 -10.37 -1.97 -2.20
C VAL A 30 -9.91 -0.67 -1.56
N LEU A 31 -9.66 -0.72 -0.26
CA LEU A 31 -9.10 0.37 0.51
C LEU A 31 -7.58 0.18 0.56
N ILE A 32 -6.81 1.18 0.14
CA ILE A 32 -5.35 1.14 0.14
C ILE A 32 -4.86 2.23 1.08
N VAL A 33 -4.13 1.84 2.12
CA VAL A 33 -3.60 2.73 3.15
C VAL A 33 -2.09 2.71 3.12
N ASN A 34 -1.47 3.89 3.07
CA ASN A 34 -0.03 4.05 3.27
C ASN A 34 0.24 4.19 4.77
N ASP A 35 0.60 3.09 5.43
CA ASP A 35 0.97 3.04 6.85
C ASP A 35 2.47 3.31 7.09
N THR A 36 3.19 3.84 6.09
CA THR A 36 4.60 4.23 6.28
C THR A 36 4.72 5.61 6.93
N SER A 37 5.89 5.89 7.51
CA SER A 37 6.25 7.20 8.08
C SER A 37 7.00 8.10 7.08
N GLY A 38 7.96 7.53 6.34
CA GLY A 38 8.89 8.28 5.50
C GLY A 38 8.68 8.16 3.99
N TYR A 39 7.74 7.32 3.53
CA TYR A 39 7.62 6.96 2.12
C TYR A 39 6.29 7.42 1.50
N ASP A 40 6.39 8.05 0.33
CA ASP A 40 5.23 8.23 -0.54
C ASP A 40 5.04 6.97 -1.38
N VAL A 41 3.81 6.47 -1.53
CA VAL A 41 3.53 5.44 -2.54
C VAL A 41 3.26 6.13 -3.86
N VAL A 42 4.27 6.11 -4.74
CA VAL A 42 4.26 6.83 -6.02
C VAL A 42 3.75 5.99 -7.18
N GLY A 43 3.61 4.68 -7.00
CA GLY A 43 3.11 3.79 -8.03
C GLY A 43 2.30 2.62 -7.48
N PHE A 44 1.25 2.25 -8.20
CA PHE A 44 0.46 1.05 -7.98
C PHE A 44 0.19 0.37 -9.32
N TYR A 45 0.53 -0.91 -9.44
CA TYR A 45 0.47 -1.66 -10.70
C TYR A 45 -0.20 -3.01 -10.46
N LEU A 46 -0.96 -3.46 -11.47
CA LEU A 46 -1.61 -4.76 -11.51
C LEU A 46 -0.94 -5.63 -12.59
N ASP A 47 -0.68 -6.89 -12.29
CA ASP A 47 -0.18 -7.83 -13.30
C ASP A 47 -1.35 -8.39 -14.13
N SER A 48 -1.34 -8.10 -15.43
CA SER A 48 -2.35 -8.55 -16.39
C SER A 48 -1.91 -9.78 -17.21
N ALA A 49 -0.76 -10.37 -16.87
CA ALA A 49 -0.29 -11.57 -17.52
C ALA A 49 -1.16 -12.78 -17.17
N LYS A 50 -1.26 -13.73 -18.11
CA LYS A 50 -1.88 -15.02 -17.81
C LYS A 50 -0.98 -15.81 -16.84
N PRO A 51 -1.55 -16.70 -16.01
CA PRO A 51 -0.75 -17.57 -15.16
C PRO A 51 0.34 -18.30 -15.95
N GLY A 52 1.58 -18.28 -15.44
CA GLY A 52 2.74 -18.93 -16.08
C GLY A 52 3.47 -18.08 -17.14
N GLN A 53 3.01 -16.86 -17.42
CA GLN A 53 3.70 -15.92 -18.30
C GLN A 53 4.51 -14.90 -17.49
N SER A 54 5.46 -14.24 -18.16
CA SER A 54 6.17 -13.11 -17.57
C SER A 54 5.20 -11.99 -17.19
N PRO A 55 5.41 -11.31 -16.05
CA PRO A 55 4.51 -10.25 -15.59
C PRO A 55 4.33 -9.15 -16.63
N ARG A 56 3.08 -8.73 -16.83
CA ARG A 56 2.71 -7.61 -17.69
C ARG A 56 1.99 -6.57 -16.85
N TRP A 57 2.79 -5.74 -16.21
CA TRP A 57 2.33 -4.66 -15.35
C TRP A 57 1.49 -3.65 -16.13
N SER A 58 0.39 -3.20 -15.50
CA SER A 58 -0.44 -2.12 -16.00
C SER A 58 0.32 -0.80 -16.08
N HIS A 59 -0.32 0.26 -16.57
CA HIS A 59 0.09 1.63 -16.26
C HIS A 59 -0.08 1.90 -14.75
N ASN A 60 0.55 2.97 -14.26
CA ASN A 60 0.37 3.40 -12.87
C ASN A 60 -1.10 3.72 -12.63
N GLN A 61 -1.67 3.02 -11.67
CA GLN A 61 -3.06 3.16 -11.32
C GLN A 61 -3.31 4.43 -10.51
N PHE A 62 -2.34 4.93 -9.75
CA PHE A 62 -2.51 6.17 -8.99
C PHE A 62 -2.41 7.40 -9.90
N GLY A 63 -3.39 8.32 -9.76
CA GLY A 63 -3.33 9.65 -10.39
C GLY A 63 -2.38 10.60 -9.65
N GLU A 64 -2.23 10.42 -8.34
CA GLU A 64 -1.32 11.18 -7.49
C GLU A 64 -0.64 10.26 -6.46
N PRO A 65 0.56 10.60 -5.97
CA PRO A 65 1.21 9.84 -4.90
C PRO A 65 0.35 9.75 -3.64
N LEU A 66 0.30 8.57 -3.02
CA LEU A 66 -0.36 8.38 -1.73
C LEU A 66 0.64 8.67 -0.60
N TRP A 67 0.46 9.81 0.06
CA TRP A 67 1.34 10.28 1.15
C TRP A 67 1.25 9.41 2.42
N PRO A 68 2.25 9.47 3.31
CA PRO A 68 2.23 8.81 4.61
C PRO A 68 0.91 9.02 5.37
N SER A 69 0.41 7.94 5.99
CA SER A 69 -0.85 7.90 6.76
C SER A 69 -2.10 8.34 5.99
N LYS A 70 -2.05 8.37 4.64
CA LYS A 70 -3.23 8.62 3.79
C LYS A 70 -3.77 7.31 3.23
N ALA A 71 -5.02 7.38 2.79
CA ALA A 71 -5.74 6.28 2.18
C ALA A 71 -6.42 6.69 0.88
N THR A 72 -6.59 5.73 -0.02
CA THR A 72 -7.39 5.87 -1.23
C THR A 72 -8.32 4.66 -1.40
N LEU A 73 -9.47 4.88 -2.02
CA LEU A 73 -10.52 3.88 -2.18
C LEU A 73 -10.76 3.60 -3.66
N ARG A 74 -10.94 2.32 -3.99
CA ARG A 74 -11.31 1.85 -5.33
C ARG A 74 -12.48 0.91 -5.26
N PHE A 75 -13.27 0.88 -6.33
CA PHE A 75 -14.31 -0.11 -6.51
C PHE A 75 -13.75 -1.35 -7.20
N LYS A 76 -14.23 -2.52 -6.80
CA LYS A 76 -13.94 -3.77 -7.50
C LYS A 76 -14.82 -3.85 -8.73
N THR A 77 -14.21 -3.84 -9.91
CA THR A 77 -14.94 -3.90 -11.19
C THR A 77 -14.46 -5.08 -12.04
N GLY A 78 -13.64 -5.96 -11.49
CA GLY A 78 -13.06 -7.09 -12.21
C GLY A 78 -13.94 -8.34 -12.17
N SER A 79 -13.68 -9.25 -13.10
CA SER A 79 -14.31 -10.57 -13.21
C SER A 79 -13.59 -11.62 -12.34
N ALA A 80 -14.04 -12.87 -12.39
CA ALA A 80 -13.52 -13.97 -11.56
C ALA A 80 -12.00 -14.21 -11.72
N ASP A 81 -11.43 -13.89 -12.88
CA ASP A 81 -9.99 -13.91 -13.16
C ASP A 81 -9.19 -12.89 -12.33
N THR A 82 -9.84 -11.83 -11.85
CA THR A 82 -9.20 -10.80 -11.01
C THR A 82 -9.29 -11.07 -9.50
N CYS A 83 -9.77 -12.25 -9.10
CA CYS A 83 -9.90 -12.59 -7.69
C CYS A 83 -8.56 -12.77 -6.98
N SER A 84 -7.48 -13.04 -7.72
CA SER A 84 -6.12 -13.17 -7.19
C SER A 84 -5.14 -12.57 -8.19
N MET A 85 -4.95 -11.25 -8.10
CA MET A 85 -4.07 -10.48 -8.98
C MET A 85 -2.77 -10.15 -8.25
N PRO A 86 -1.60 -10.44 -8.84
CA PRO A 86 -0.35 -9.86 -8.37
C PRO A 86 -0.40 -8.34 -8.47
N VAL A 87 0.08 -7.68 -7.42
CA VAL A 87 0.14 -6.22 -7.32
C VAL A 87 1.55 -5.78 -6.97
N ARG A 88 1.93 -4.60 -7.47
CA ARG A 88 3.19 -3.95 -7.14
C ARG A 88 2.93 -2.52 -6.68
N PHE A 89 3.54 -2.16 -5.57
CA PHE A 89 3.60 -0.79 -5.08
C PHE A 89 5.03 -0.28 -5.18
N VAL A 90 5.20 0.93 -5.71
CA VAL A 90 6.49 1.61 -5.76
C VAL A 90 6.45 2.73 -4.75
N LEU A 91 7.40 2.70 -3.82
CA LEU A 91 7.54 3.65 -2.74
C LEU A 91 8.75 4.54 -3.03
N ARG A 92 8.67 5.80 -2.60
CA ARG A 92 9.77 6.76 -2.69
C ARG A 92 9.97 7.43 -1.34
N HIS A 93 11.16 7.31 -0.77
CA HIS A 93 11.51 8.00 0.46
C HIS A 93 11.47 9.52 0.24
N ARG A 94 10.88 10.27 1.17
CA ARG A 94 10.62 11.70 0.99
C ARG A 94 11.88 12.56 0.96
N GLU A 95 12.87 12.20 1.79
CA GLU A 95 14.14 12.93 1.92
C GLU A 95 15.19 12.41 0.92
N THR A 96 15.62 11.16 1.07
CA THR A 96 16.67 10.53 0.23
C THR A 96 16.26 10.29 -1.23
N ARG A 97 14.95 10.35 -1.56
CA ARG A 97 14.39 9.99 -2.88
C ARG A 97 14.63 8.54 -3.32
N GLU A 98 15.15 7.69 -2.44
CA GLU A 98 15.33 6.26 -2.69
C GLU A 98 14.01 5.62 -3.07
N LYS A 99 14.04 4.71 -4.05
CA LYS A 99 12.87 3.96 -4.49
C LYS A 99 12.99 2.51 -4.05
N THR A 100 11.88 1.97 -3.57
CA THR A 100 11.75 0.55 -3.26
C THR A 100 10.41 0.01 -3.77
N GLU A 101 10.34 -1.30 -3.98
CA GLU A 101 9.15 -1.97 -4.49
C GLU A 101 8.64 -2.99 -3.48
N ILE A 102 7.32 -3.01 -3.28
CA ILE A 102 6.64 -4.04 -2.49
C ILE A 102 5.67 -4.75 -3.42
N ASN A 103 5.84 -6.07 -3.53
CA ASN A 103 4.95 -6.93 -4.31
C ASN A 103 4.00 -7.69 -3.37
N GLY A 104 2.82 -8.02 -3.85
CA GLY A 104 1.84 -8.82 -3.12
C GLY A 104 0.77 -9.37 -4.05
N THR A 105 -0.30 -9.89 -3.45
CA THR A 105 -1.47 -10.38 -4.18
C THR A 105 -2.73 -9.80 -3.55
N SER A 106 -3.69 -9.38 -4.38
CA SER A 106 -4.96 -8.81 -3.92
C SER A 106 -6.13 -9.24 -4.80
N SER A 107 -7.34 -9.09 -4.27
CA SER A 107 -8.58 -9.45 -4.95
C SER A 107 -9.32 -8.22 -5.43
N PHE A 108 -9.61 -8.17 -6.74
CA PHE A 108 -10.34 -7.07 -7.39
C PHE A 108 -11.65 -7.53 -8.04
N CYS A 109 -12.02 -8.79 -7.88
CA CYS A 109 -13.25 -9.34 -8.40
C CYS A 109 -14.46 -8.95 -7.54
N THR A 110 -15.61 -8.73 -8.17
CA THR A 110 -16.85 -8.33 -7.49
C THR A 110 -17.46 -9.45 -6.64
N ALA A 111 -17.23 -10.71 -7.02
CA ALA A 111 -17.74 -11.89 -6.33
C ALA A 111 -16.61 -12.82 -5.87
N PRO A 112 -16.56 -13.26 -4.60
CA PRO A 112 -17.53 -12.98 -3.53
C PRO A 112 -17.46 -11.53 -3.04
N HIS A 113 -18.62 -10.92 -2.76
CA HIS A 113 -18.74 -9.56 -2.23
C HIS A 113 -18.03 -9.41 -0.89
N LYS A 114 -16.75 -9.07 -0.95
CA LYS A 114 -15.87 -8.85 0.20
C LYS A 114 -14.99 -7.66 -0.07
N ASP A 115 -14.97 -6.73 0.86
CA ASP A 115 -14.03 -5.63 0.84
C ASP A 115 -12.60 -6.12 1.10
N THR A 116 -11.65 -5.40 0.51
CA THR A 116 -10.22 -5.68 0.67
C THR A 116 -9.52 -4.46 1.25
N LEU A 117 -8.74 -4.67 2.30
CA LEU A 117 -7.84 -3.66 2.85
C LEU A 117 -6.39 -4.03 2.52
N ILE A 118 -5.69 -3.13 1.86
CA ILE A 118 -4.25 -3.20 1.61
C ILE A 118 -3.58 -2.18 2.52
N ARG A 119 -2.73 -2.64 3.44
CA ARG A 119 -1.90 -1.79 4.31
C ARG A 119 -0.46 -1.87 3.83
N ILE A 120 0.08 -0.76 3.36
CA ILE A 120 1.46 -0.67 2.88
C ILE A 120 2.32 -0.21 4.05
N LYS A 121 3.21 -1.08 4.52
CA LYS A 121 4.09 -0.82 5.67
C LYS A 121 5.55 -0.96 5.25
N MET A 122 6.39 -0.08 5.78
CA MET A 122 7.85 -0.17 5.70
C MET A 122 8.36 -0.14 7.14
N LEU A 123 9.09 -1.18 7.52
CA LEU A 123 9.74 -1.24 8.83
C LEU A 123 11.14 -0.64 8.68
N GLU A 124 11.29 0.61 9.10
CA GLU A 124 12.59 1.27 9.17
C GLU A 124 13.31 0.78 10.43
N GLY A 125 14.26 -0.14 10.26
CA GLY A 125 15.16 -0.55 11.34
C GLY A 125 16.17 0.56 11.63
N LYS A 126 16.06 1.24 12.77
CA LYS A 126 17.13 2.13 13.23
C LYS A 126 18.23 1.29 13.86
N VAL A 127 19.38 1.22 13.19
CA VAL A 127 20.59 0.61 13.74
C VAL A 127 21.36 1.71 14.48
N TYR A 128 21.45 1.59 15.80
CA TYR A 128 22.34 2.43 16.60
C TYR A 128 23.67 1.71 16.75
N VAL A 129 24.71 2.22 16.09
CA VAL A 129 26.09 1.82 16.37
C VAL A 129 26.57 2.70 17.52
N ARG A 130 26.78 2.09 18.69
CA ARG A 130 27.43 2.76 19.82
C ARG A 130 28.93 2.48 19.70
N GLY A 131 29.77 3.47 19.38
CA GLY A 131 31.21 3.25 19.56
C GLY A 131 32.28 4.15 18.92
N ASP A 132 31.99 5.22 18.17
CA ASP A 132 33.08 6.02 17.54
C ASP A 132 33.09 7.51 17.92
N ASP A 133 32.68 7.84 19.15
CA ASP A 133 32.90 9.16 19.77
C ASP A 133 33.51 8.98 21.17
N GLU A 134 34.76 8.49 21.23
CA GLU A 134 35.66 8.87 22.32
C GLU A 134 36.84 9.62 21.69
N PRO A 135 37.04 10.92 22.00
CA PRO A 135 38.18 11.66 21.51
C PRO A 135 39.45 11.10 22.14
N ASP A 136 40.44 10.89 21.28
CA ASP A 136 41.81 10.49 21.57
C ASP A 136 42.35 11.20 22.83
N ALA A 137 42.48 10.46 23.94
CA ALA A 137 43.18 10.95 25.11
C ALA A 137 44.68 10.95 24.78
N GLY A 138 45.14 12.10 24.28
CA GLY A 138 46.55 12.35 23.98
C GLY A 138 47.48 12.06 25.17
N PRO A 139 48.79 11.89 24.92
CA PRO A 139 49.73 11.38 25.89
C PRO A 139 49.95 12.40 27.02
N THR A 140 49.71 11.99 28.26
CA THR A 140 50.22 12.70 29.44
C THR A 140 51.64 12.23 29.74
N HIS A 141 52.55 13.19 29.76
CA HIS A 141 53.97 13.12 30.15
C HIS A 141 54.21 12.50 31.53
#